data_AF-A0AAU5EY61-F1
#
_entry.id   AF-A0AAU5EY61-F1
#
_cell.length_a   1.000
_cell.length_b   1.000
_cell.length_c   1.000
_cell.angle_alpha   90.00
_cell.angle_beta   90.00
_cell.angle_gamma   90.00
#
_symmetry.space_group_name_H-M   'P 1'
#
loop_
_entity.id
_entity.type
_entity.pdbx_description
1 polymer ?
#
loop_
_entity_poly.entity_id
_entity_poly.type
_entity_poly.pdbx_seq_one_letter_code
_entity_poly.pdbx_strand_id
1 'polypeptide(L)'
;MIDREYAKRIAQEDLDRSYAGRLVVSGVEAHELVWIVSYQTEEYLRTRDPGQLLGGNGPYLVDRIDGGLHQIGPVSYATGEWEADYRQRIRKEPTRTAVDDLHDELRRATADQGRIIAMHLLRQRVPSLTHAEVIEYVTALQAGPAPEHLVAAATKTLVPPLDPVLSVETMHAGRDSGR
;
A
#
# COMPACT_ATOMS: atom_id res chain seq x y z
N MET A 1 16.48 10.34 9.03
CA MET A 1 15.21 11.05 8.89
C MET A 1 15.42 12.22 7.94
N ILE A 2 14.59 12.30 6.92
CA ILE A 2 14.62 13.29 5.85
C ILE A 2 13.90 14.54 6.30
N ASP A 3 14.55 15.70 6.17
CA ASP A 3 13.92 16.99 6.41
C ASP A 3 13.18 17.52 5.18
N ARG A 4 12.42 18.61 5.37
CA ARG A 4 11.57 19.22 4.34
C ARG A 4 12.34 19.71 3.11
N GLU A 5 13.49 20.35 3.31
CA GLU A 5 14.27 20.92 2.21
C GLU A 5 14.99 19.81 1.43
N TYR A 6 15.42 18.77 2.13
CA TYR A 6 15.96 17.58 1.51
C TYR A 6 14.89 16.85 0.67
N ALA A 7 13.67 16.71 1.19
CA ALA A 7 12.55 16.14 0.44
C ALA A 7 12.20 16.95 -0.81
N LYS A 8 12.13 18.28 -0.68
CA LYS A 8 11.96 19.19 -1.82
C LYS A 8 13.02 18.94 -2.90
N ARG A 9 14.28 18.79 -2.48
CA ARG A 9 15.39 18.57 -3.40
C ARG A 9 15.29 17.22 -4.13
N ILE A 10 14.97 16.13 -3.42
CA ILE A 10 14.75 14.81 -4.07
C ILE A 10 13.69 14.93 -5.16
N ALA A 11 12.53 15.53 -4.82
CA ALA A 11 11.44 15.68 -5.76
C ALA A 11 11.81 16.57 -6.95
N GLN A 12 12.49 17.70 -6.71
CA GLN A 12 12.93 18.58 -7.79
C GLN A 12 13.94 17.91 -8.72
N GLU A 13 14.91 17.16 -8.17
CA GLU A 13 15.92 16.42 -8.97
C GLU A 13 15.26 15.37 -9.88
N ASP A 14 14.16 14.74 -9.46
CA ASP A 14 13.39 13.85 -10.32
C ASP A 14 12.58 14.61 -11.38
N LEU A 15 11.91 15.70 -11.01
CA LEU A 15 11.17 16.54 -11.96
C LEU A 15 12.08 17.09 -13.07
N ASP A 16 13.28 17.54 -12.69
CA ASP A 16 14.27 18.06 -13.63
C ASP A 16 14.67 17.00 -14.66
N ARG A 17 14.82 15.75 -14.22
CA ARG A 17 15.17 14.61 -15.06
C ARG A 17 14.01 14.14 -15.94
N SER A 18 12.84 13.96 -15.34
CA SER A 18 11.67 13.35 -15.99
C SER A 18 10.93 14.32 -16.92
N TYR A 19 11.00 15.62 -16.65
CA TYR A 19 10.27 16.66 -17.38
C TYR A 19 11.16 17.78 -17.92
N ALA A 20 12.47 17.53 -18.03
CA ALA A 20 13.46 18.48 -18.58
C ALA A 20 13.37 19.88 -17.93
N GLY A 21 13.17 19.92 -16.60
CA GLY A 21 13.09 21.15 -15.82
C GLY A 21 11.83 21.98 -16.00
N ARG A 22 10.81 21.50 -16.72
CA ARG A 22 9.56 22.27 -16.96
C ARG A 22 8.64 22.33 -15.75
N LEU A 23 8.80 21.40 -14.81
CA LEU A 23 7.97 21.29 -13.61
C LEU A 23 8.80 21.64 -12.38
N VAL A 24 8.17 22.37 -11.47
CA VAL A 24 8.80 22.85 -10.25
C VAL A 24 7.95 22.50 -9.03
N VAL A 25 8.62 22.21 -7.92
CA VAL A 25 7.96 22.00 -6.64
C VAL A 25 7.22 23.27 -6.21
N SER A 26 5.90 23.16 -6.04
CA SER A 26 5.03 24.26 -5.63
C SER A 26 4.71 24.24 -4.13
N GLY A 27 4.81 23.08 -3.48
CA GLY A 27 4.51 22.92 -2.06
C GLY A 27 5.09 21.65 -1.47
N VAL A 28 5.38 21.70 -0.17
CA VAL A 28 5.80 20.53 0.62
C VAL A 28 5.06 20.54 1.94
N GLU A 29 4.25 19.51 2.15
CA GLU A 29 3.42 19.28 3.33
C GLU A 29 3.95 18.11 4.16
N ALA A 30 3.83 18.24 5.47
CA ALA A 30 4.19 17.21 6.43
C ALA A 30 3.07 16.17 6.55
N HIS A 31 3.38 14.91 6.30
CA HIS A 31 2.55 13.76 6.69
C HIS A 31 3.30 12.91 7.72
N GLU A 32 2.60 12.05 8.47
CA GLU A 32 3.28 11.20 9.46
C GLU A 32 4.29 10.24 8.81
N LEU A 33 3.97 9.71 7.63
CA LEU A 33 4.80 8.75 6.88
C LEU A 33 5.84 9.39 5.96
N VAL A 34 5.49 10.52 5.35
CA VAL A 34 6.15 11.08 4.16
C VAL A 34 6.14 12.61 4.17
N TRP A 35 6.91 13.20 3.27
CA TRP A 35 6.66 14.56 2.80
C TRP A 35 5.82 14.48 1.52
N ILE A 36 4.66 15.13 1.52
CA ILE A 36 3.80 15.22 0.34
C ILE A 36 4.26 16.43 -0.47
N VAL A 37 4.70 16.20 -1.70
CA VAL A 37 5.31 17.22 -2.56
C VAL A 37 4.41 17.48 -3.76
N SER A 38 3.83 18.68 -3.80
CA SER A 38 3.07 19.16 -4.95
C SER A 38 3.99 19.87 -5.94
N TYR A 39 3.65 19.78 -7.22
CA TYR A 39 4.41 20.42 -8.30
C TYR A 39 3.48 20.94 -9.40
N GLN A 40 3.96 21.94 -10.14
CA GLN A 40 3.25 22.59 -11.25
C GLN A 40 4.23 23.01 -12.35
N THR A 41 3.69 23.43 -13.49
CA THR A 41 4.52 24.12 -14.50
C THR A 41 5.03 25.44 -13.92
N GLU A 42 6.28 25.77 -14.22
CA GLU A 42 6.87 27.04 -13.82
C GLU A 42 6.04 28.23 -14.36
N GLU A 43 5.57 28.09 -15.60
CA GLU A 43 4.78 29.11 -16.29
C GLU A 43 3.43 29.37 -15.61
N TYR A 44 2.73 28.32 -15.13
CA TYR A 44 1.49 28.51 -14.38
C TYR A 44 1.73 29.24 -13.07
N LEU A 45 2.78 28.87 -12.31
CA LEU A 45 3.07 29.54 -11.04
C LEU A 45 3.37 31.03 -11.24
N ARG A 46 4.05 31.37 -12.33
CA ARG A 46 4.42 32.74 -12.70
C ARG A 46 3.24 33.57 -13.20
N THR A 47 2.40 33.02 -14.08
CA THR A 47 1.37 33.78 -14.82
C THR A 47 -0.04 33.58 -14.30
N ARG A 48 -0.29 32.45 -13.64
CA ARG A 48 -1.62 31.94 -13.31
C ARG A 48 -2.52 31.70 -14.53
N ASP A 49 -1.95 31.59 -15.73
CA ASP A 49 -2.70 31.25 -16.95
C ASP A 49 -3.26 29.82 -16.83
N PRO A 50 -4.61 29.64 -16.83
CA PRO A 50 -5.22 28.31 -16.76
C PRO A 50 -4.78 27.37 -17.88
N GLY A 51 -4.36 27.88 -19.04
CA GLY A 51 -3.84 27.08 -20.15
C GLY A 51 -2.50 26.40 -19.84
N GLN A 52 -1.81 26.83 -18.78
CA GLN A 52 -0.52 26.28 -18.33
C GLN A 52 -0.67 25.37 -17.10
N LEU A 53 -1.87 25.25 -16.55
CA LEU A 53 -2.15 24.41 -15.39
C LEU A 53 -1.84 22.95 -15.71
N LEU A 54 -1.01 22.31 -14.89
CA LEU A 54 -0.82 20.86 -14.99
C LEU A 54 -1.97 20.18 -14.26
N GLY A 55 -2.82 19.50 -15.02
CA GLY A 55 -3.97 18.75 -14.52
C GLY A 55 -3.75 17.24 -14.53
N GLY A 56 -4.46 16.54 -13.63
CA GLY A 56 -4.49 15.07 -13.60
C GLY A 56 -3.31 14.39 -12.92
N ASN A 57 -2.33 15.15 -12.42
CA ASN A 57 -1.22 14.60 -11.63
C ASN A 57 -1.58 14.53 -10.14
N GLY A 58 -1.10 13.49 -9.46
CA GLY A 58 -1.05 13.47 -8.00
C GLY A 58 0.33 13.92 -7.50
N PRO A 59 0.48 14.12 -6.18
CA PRO A 59 1.74 14.55 -5.59
C PRO A 59 2.79 13.43 -5.62
N TYR A 60 4.03 13.82 -5.43
CA TYR A 60 5.08 12.90 -4.99
C TYR A 60 5.01 12.68 -3.49
N LEU A 61 5.43 11.50 -3.07
CA LEU A 61 5.63 11.14 -1.67
C LEU A 61 7.11 10.87 -1.46
N VAL A 62 7.74 11.64 -0.57
CA VAL A 62 9.13 11.40 -0.16
C VAL A 62 9.14 10.77 1.21
N ASP A 63 9.71 9.57 1.30
CA ASP A 63 9.83 8.81 2.53
C ASP A 63 10.60 9.58 3.61
N ARG A 64 10.03 9.69 4.82
CA ARG A 64 10.65 10.45 5.93
C ARG A 64 11.85 9.78 6.56
N ILE A 65 12.06 8.49 6.34
CA ILE A 65 13.14 7.73 6.98
C ILE A 65 14.32 7.64 6.01
N ASP A 66 14.10 7.12 4.81
CA ASP A 66 15.15 6.72 3.86
C ASP A 66 15.24 7.60 2.60
N GLY A 67 14.25 8.47 2.37
CA GLY A 67 14.17 9.37 1.23
C GLY A 67 13.77 8.72 -0.10
N GLY A 68 13.17 7.53 -0.08
CA GLY A 68 12.53 6.95 -1.25
C GLY A 68 11.52 7.91 -1.89
N LEU A 69 11.51 7.97 -3.22
CA LEU A 69 10.57 8.79 -3.99
C LEU A 69 9.49 7.91 -4.58
N HIS A 70 8.24 8.27 -4.33
CA HIS A 70 7.06 7.56 -4.79
C HIS A 70 6.06 8.53 -5.41
N GLN A 71 5.14 8.02 -6.20
CA GLN A 71 4.06 8.78 -6.81
C GLN A 71 2.71 8.11 -6.53
N ILE A 72 1.68 8.93 -6.34
CA ILE A 72 0.30 8.50 -6.26
C ILE A 72 -0.56 9.27 -7.26
N GLY A 73 -1.66 8.67 -7.68
CA GLY A 73 -2.66 9.34 -8.51
C GLY A 73 -3.49 10.36 -7.71
N PRO A 74 -4.16 11.32 -8.40
CA PRO A 74 -4.97 12.34 -7.75
C PRO A 74 -6.18 11.77 -6.99
N VAL A 75 -6.76 10.66 -7.48
CA VAL A 75 -7.86 9.97 -6.78
C VAL A 75 -7.37 9.35 -5.48
N SER A 76 -6.25 8.63 -5.53
CA SER A 76 -5.66 8.00 -4.34
C SER A 76 -5.29 9.04 -3.28
N TYR A 77 -4.73 10.19 -3.71
CA TYR A 77 -4.46 11.31 -2.81
C TYR A 77 -5.73 11.88 -2.17
N ALA A 78 -6.80 12.08 -2.96
CA ALA A 78 -8.04 12.66 -2.47
C ALA A 78 -8.81 11.73 -1.50
N THR A 79 -8.69 10.41 -1.66
CA THR A 79 -9.37 9.43 -0.79
C THR A 79 -8.54 9.01 0.42
N GLY A 80 -7.20 9.18 0.37
CA GLY A 80 -6.29 8.72 1.43
C GLY A 80 -5.96 7.23 1.38
N GLU A 81 -6.51 6.48 0.42
CA GLU A 81 -6.33 5.02 0.29
C GLU A 81 -4.87 4.62 0.05
N TRP A 82 -4.03 5.54 -0.44
CA TRP A 82 -2.59 5.31 -0.61
C TRP A 82 -1.87 4.92 0.68
N GLU A 83 -2.35 5.34 1.86
CA GLU A 83 -1.62 5.14 3.11
C GLU A 83 -1.51 3.67 3.50
N ALA A 84 -2.61 2.92 3.36
CA ALA A 84 -2.64 1.50 3.69
C ALA A 84 -1.67 0.72 2.78
N ASP A 85 -1.69 1.05 1.49
CA ASP A 85 -0.80 0.49 0.49
C ASP A 85 0.67 0.86 0.75
N TYR A 86 0.93 2.12 1.11
CA TYR A 86 2.27 2.60 1.45
C TYR A 86 2.84 1.85 2.65
N ARG A 87 2.08 1.74 3.74
CA ARG A 87 2.49 1.01 4.95
C ARG A 87 2.79 -0.45 4.63
N GLN A 88 1.89 -1.11 3.91
CA GLN A 88 2.00 -2.54 3.64
C GLN A 88 3.13 -2.88 2.67
N ARG A 89 3.19 -2.22 1.50
CA ARG A 89 4.14 -2.60 0.43
C ARG A 89 5.46 -1.87 0.50
N ILE A 90 5.42 -0.57 0.77
CA ILE A 90 6.63 0.27 0.74
C ILE A 90 7.38 0.16 2.07
N ARG A 91 6.68 0.39 3.18
CA ARG A 91 7.26 0.26 4.53
C ARG A 91 7.39 -1.15 5.03
N LYS A 92 6.70 -2.12 4.39
CA LYS A 92 6.62 -3.51 4.87
C LYS A 92 6.18 -3.59 6.33
N GLU A 93 5.34 -2.65 6.76
CA GLU A 93 4.75 -2.68 8.09
C GLU A 93 3.80 -3.88 8.16
N PRO A 94 3.87 -4.68 9.23
CA PRO A 94 2.96 -5.81 9.41
C PRO A 94 1.55 -5.28 9.65
N THR A 95 0.73 -5.31 8.59
CA THR A 95 -0.69 -5.00 8.66
C THR A 95 -1.46 -6.29 8.84
N ARG A 96 -2.34 -6.31 9.84
CA ARG A 96 -3.28 -7.41 10.06
C ARG A 96 -4.24 -7.51 8.88
N THR A 97 -4.37 -8.69 8.31
CA THR A 97 -5.16 -8.97 7.10
C THR A 97 -6.48 -9.67 7.44
N ALA A 98 -7.40 -9.73 6.46
CA ALA A 98 -8.61 -10.53 6.57
C ALA A 98 -8.33 -12.04 6.79
N VAL A 99 -7.15 -12.53 6.41
CA VAL A 99 -6.72 -13.91 6.67
C VAL A 99 -6.35 -14.10 8.14
N ASP A 100 -5.72 -13.11 8.77
CA ASP A 100 -5.43 -13.15 10.21
C ASP A 100 -6.72 -13.16 11.04
N ASP A 101 -7.71 -12.37 10.62
CA ASP A 101 -9.04 -12.37 11.24
C ASP A 101 -9.76 -13.70 11.07
N LEU A 102 -9.67 -14.30 9.87
CA LEU A 102 -10.15 -15.66 9.63
C LEU A 102 -9.46 -16.66 10.56
N HIS A 103 -8.14 -16.59 10.72
CA HIS A 103 -7.41 -17.52 11.60
C HIS A 103 -7.89 -17.43 13.04
N ASP A 104 -8.08 -16.21 13.56
CA ASP A 104 -8.59 -16.00 14.91
C ASP A 104 -10.03 -16.47 15.07
N GLU A 105 -10.87 -16.28 14.06
CA GLU A 105 -12.24 -16.80 14.03
C GLU A 105 -12.26 -18.35 14.04
N LEU A 106 -11.41 -18.99 13.24
CA LEU A 106 -11.33 -20.45 13.17
C LEU A 106 -10.77 -21.08 14.46
N ARG A 107 -9.77 -20.45 15.10
CA ARG A 107 -9.25 -20.89 16.39
C ARG A 107 -10.32 -20.81 17.47
N ARG A 108 -11.06 -19.70 17.53
CA ARG A 108 -12.19 -19.52 18.46
C ARG A 108 -13.30 -20.55 18.21
N ALA A 109 -13.78 -20.66 16.97
CA ALA A 109 -14.82 -21.63 16.62
C ALA A 109 -14.41 -23.08 16.95
N THR A 110 -13.15 -23.42 16.73
CA THR A 110 -12.61 -24.73 17.11
C THR A 110 -12.71 -24.95 18.63
N ALA A 111 -12.27 -23.98 19.43
CA ALA A 111 -12.22 -24.09 20.88
C ALA A 111 -13.63 -24.18 21.49
N ASP A 112 -14.57 -23.39 20.95
CA ASP A 112 -15.90 -23.22 21.55
C ASP A 112 -16.93 -24.24 21.03
N GLN A 113 -16.86 -24.57 19.73
CA GLN A 113 -17.92 -25.29 19.01
C GLN A 113 -17.41 -26.57 18.33
N GLY A 114 -16.10 -26.80 18.37
CA GLY A 114 -15.46 -27.93 17.76
C GLY A 114 -15.16 -27.76 16.27
N ARG A 115 -14.37 -28.70 15.78
CA ARG A 115 -13.73 -28.64 14.46
C ARG A 115 -14.71 -28.60 13.28
N ILE A 116 -15.86 -29.28 13.40
CA ILE A 116 -16.85 -29.33 12.32
C ILE A 116 -17.40 -27.94 12.00
N ILE A 117 -17.65 -27.12 13.03
CA ILE A 117 -18.17 -25.76 12.84
C ILE A 117 -17.10 -24.84 12.26
N ALA A 118 -15.85 -24.93 12.73
CA ALA A 118 -14.74 -24.20 12.13
C ALA A 118 -14.55 -24.55 10.64
N MET A 119 -14.67 -25.83 10.26
CA MET A 119 -14.62 -26.25 8.86
C MET A 119 -15.77 -25.67 8.03
N HIS A 120 -16.98 -25.61 8.59
CA HIS A 120 -18.13 -24.99 7.91
C HIS A 120 -17.90 -23.49 7.68
N LEU A 121 -17.41 -22.78 8.71
CA LEU A 121 -17.07 -21.36 8.64
C LEU A 121 -16.00 -21.08 7.57
N LEU A 122 -14.92 -21.86 7.56
CA LEU A 122 -13.86 -21.73 6.56
C LEU A 122 -14.43 -21.89 5.15
N ARG A 123 -15.27 -22.89 4.92
CA ARG A 123 -15.87 -23.13 3.60
C ARG A 123 -16.84 -22.03 3.17
N GLN A 124 -17.51 -21.36 4.11
CA GLN A 124 -18.33 -20.19 3.80
C GLN A 124 -17.49 -18.98 3.39
N ARG A 125 -16.37 -18.74 4.10
CA ARG A 125 -15.48 -17.60 3.84
C ARG A 125 -14.60 -17.80 2.61
N VAL A 126 -14.14 -19.02 2.37
CA VAL A 126 -13.25 -19.39 1.27
C VAL A 126 -13.86 -20.55 0.47
N PRO A 127 -14.90 -20.28 -0.35
CA PRO A 127 -15.63 -21.33 -1.08
C PRO A 127 -14.79 -22.07 -2.12
N SER A 128 -13.63 -21.53 -2.48
CA SER A 128 -12.68 -22.10 -3.45
C SER A 128 -11.93 -23.32 -2.92
N LEU A 129 -11.87 -23.53 -1.60
CA LEU A 129 -11.20 -24.68 -1.01
C LEU A 129 -12.05 -25.95 -1.13
N THR A 130 -11.40 -27.05 -1.49
CA THR A 130 -11.98 -28.40 -1.46
C THR A 130 -12.20 -28.88 -0.03
N HIS A 131 -12.98 -29.94 0.13
CA HIS A 131 -13.23 -30.51 1.45
C HIS A 131 -11.95 -31.01 2.14
N ALA A 132 -11.04 -31.63 1.38
CA ALA A 132 -9.76 -32.11 1.89
C ALA A 132 -8.87 -30.95 2.37
N GLU A 133 -8.79 -29.87 1.58
CA GLU A 133 -8.03 -28.67 1.94
C GLU A 133 -8.62 -27.97 3.17
N VAL A 134 -9.95 -27.93 3.33
CA VAL A 134 -10.60 -27.39 4.54
C VAL A 134 -10.23 -28.22 5.78
N ILE A 135 -10.23 -29.55 5.66
CA ILE A 135 -9.81 -30.46 6.74
C ILE A 135 -8.35 -30.19 7.10
N GLU A 136 -7.46 -30.13 6.11
CA GLU A 136 -6.04 -29.87 6.29
C GLU A 136 -5.81 -28.51 6.97
N TYR A 137 -6.43 -27.44 6.45
CA TYR A 137 -6.30 -26.09 6.96
C TYR A 137 -6.62 -26.03 8.46
N VAL A 138 -7.81 -26.50 8.85
CA VAL A 138 -8.26 -26.42 10.25
C VAL A 138 -7.42 -27.33 11.14
N THR A 139 -6.97 -28.49 10.66
CA THR A 139 -6.05 -29.36 11.44
C THR A 139 -4.72 -28.65 11.71
N ALA A 140 -4.11 -28.12 10.65
CA ALA A 140 -2.80 -27.50 10.76
C ALA A 140 -2.86 -26.25 11.63
N LEU A 141 -3.93 -25.44 11.51
CA LEU A 141 -4.12 -24.24 12.30
C LEU A 141 -4.28 -24.51 13.81
N GLN A 142 -4.72 -25.72 14.20
CA GLN A 142 -4.77 -26.16 15.59
C GLN A 142 -3.37 -26.53 16.12
N ALA A 143 -2.51 -27.08 15.27
CA ALA A 143 -1.16 -27.51 15.63
C ALA A 143 -0.10 -26.40 15.47
N GLY A 144 -0.42 -25.33 14.72
CA GLY A 144 0.51 -24.26 14.40
C GLY A 144 0.06 -23.41 13.20
N PRO A 145 0.98 -22.92 12.36
CA PRO A 145 0.62 -22.16 11.17
C PRO A 145 -0.07 -23.05 10.12
N ALA A 146 -1.00 -22.48 9.37
CA ALA A 146 -1.62 -23.16 8.24
C ALA A 146 -0.63 -23.30 7.06
N PRO A 147 -0.79 -24.33 6.20
CA PRO A 147 0.06 -24.52 5.03
C PRO A 147 0.03 -23.31 4.09
N GLU A 148 1.20 -22.91 3.58
CA GLU A 148 1.35 -21.68 2.77
C GLU A 148 0.44 -21.65 1.55
N HIS A 149 0.28 -22.77 0.85
CA HIS A 149 -0.57 -22.86 -0.34
C HIS A 149 -2.06 -22.62 -0.03
N LEU A 150 -2.51 -23.02 1.16
CA LEU A 150 -3.88 -22.77 1.62
C LEU A 150 -4.07 -21.33 2.10
N VAL A 151 -3.06 -20.77 2.76
CA VAL A 151 -3.02 -19.34 3.11
C VAL A 151 -3.05 -18.48 1.84
N ALA A 152 -2.33 -18.86 0.79
CA ALA A 152 -2.35 -18.18 -0.50
C ALA A 152 -3.74 -18.24 -1.16
N ALA A 153 -4.41 -19.39 -1.12
CA ALA A 153 -5.79 -19.53 -1.61
C ALA A 153 -6.77 -18.64 -0.82
N ALA A 154 -6.69 -18.65 0.52
CA ALA A 154 -7.51 -17.79 1.39
C ALA A 154 -7.23 -16.31 1.13
N THR A 155 -5.98 -15.92 0.96
CA THR A 155 -5.56 -14.54 0.63
C THR A 155 -6.18 -14.10 -0.69
N LYS A 156 -6.09 -14.92 -1.73
CA LYS A 156 -6.67 -14.62 -3.04
C LYS A 156 -8.19 -14.43 -2.99
N THR A 157 -8.88 -15.08 -2.06
CA THR A 157 -10.33 -14.95 -1.89
C THR A 157 -10.74 -13.80 -0.97
N LEU A 158 -10.00 -13.56 0.11
CA LEU A 158 -10.41 -12.66 1.18
C LEU A 158 -9.76 -11.27 1.13
N VAL A 159 -8.62 -11.15 0.49
CA VAL A 159 -7.91 -9.87 0.35
C VAL A 159 -8.20 -9.33 -1.05
N PRO A 160 -8.94 -8.23 -1.18
CA PRO A 160 -9.17 -7.60 -2.48
C PRO A 160 -7.83 -7.31 -3.16
N PRO A 161 -7.72 -7.53 -4.48
CA PRO A 161 -6.55 -7.09 -5.20
C PRO A 161 -6.43 -5.56 -5.07
N LEU A 162 -5.19 -5.09 -4.92
CA LEU A 162 -4.92 -3.65 -4.91
C LEU A 162 -5.41 -3.03 -6.23
N ASP A 163 -6.25 -2.00 -6.14
CA ASP A 163 -6.64 -1.22 -7.30
C ASP A 163 -5.40 -0.44 -7.81
N PRO A 164 -4.94 -0.67 -9.06
CA PRO A 164 -3.79 0.04 -9.60
C PRO A 164 -3.95 1.56 -9.57
N VAL A 165 -5.18 2.09 -9.68
CA VAL A 165 -5.46 3.53 -9.61
C VAL A 165 -5.19 4.10 -8.23
N LEU A 166 -5.32 3.27 -7.19
CA LEU A 166 -5.09 3.64 -5.80
C LEU A 166 -3.65 3.36 -5.34
N SER A 167 -2.89 2.60 -6.13
CA SER A 167 -1.57 2.13 -5.75
C SER A 167 -0.50 3.22 -5.72
N VAL A 168 0.45 3.06 -4.80
CA VAL A 168 1.70 3.81 -4.73
C VAL A 168 2.71 3.21 -5.71
N GLU A 169 3.24 4.04 -6.59
CA GLU A 169 4.32 3.71 -7.51
C GLU A 169 5.67 4.18 -6.94
N THR A 170 6.70 3.33 -7.02
CA THR A 170 8.06 3.72 -6.59
C THR A 170 8.86 4.24 -7.77
N MET A 171 9.27 5.50 -7.68
CA MET A 171 10.10 6.16 -8.70
C MET A 171 11.58 5.91 -8.45
N HIS A 172 12.01 6.12 -7.19
CA HIS A 172 13.37 5.84 -6.74
C HIS A 172 13.35 5.16 -5.38
N ALA A 173 14.12 4.09 -5.26
CA ALA A 173 14.34 3.43 -3.99
C ALA A 173 15.12 4.34 -3.03
N GLY A 174 14.80 4.25 -1.73
CA GLY A 174 15.50 4.99 -0.68
C GLY A 174 16.91 4.47 -0.45
N ARG A 175 17.67 5.16 0.40
CA ARG A 175 19.09 4.88 0.65
C ARG A 175 19.37 3.50 1.29
N ASP A 176 18.35 2.85 1.84
CA ASP A 176 18.46 1.58 2.57
C ASP A 176 17.71 0.39 1.93
N SER A 177 17.26 0.50 0.67
CA SER A 177 16.48 -0.56 0.00
C SER A 177 17.25 -1.84 -0.38
N GLY A 178 18.50 -1.98 0.08
CA GLY A 178 19.38 -3.12 -0.19
C GLY A 178 20.04 -3.65 1.07
N ARG A 179 19.27 -4.34 1.92
CA ARG A 179 19.78 -5.33 2.88
C ARG A 179 18.81 -6.49 3.02
#